data_AF-A0A4Q7R989-F1
#
_entry.id   AF-A0A4Q7R989-F1
#
_cell.length_a   1.000
_cell.length_b   1.000
_cell.length_c   1.000
_cell.angle_alpha   90.00
_cell.angle_beta   90.00
_cell.angle_gamma   90.00
#
_symmetry.space_group_name_H-M   'P 1'
#
loop_
_entity.id
_entity.type
_entity.pdbx_description
1 polymer ?
#
loop_
_entity_poly.entity_id
_entity_poly.type
_entity_poly.pdbx_seq_one_letter_code
_entity_poly.pdbx_strand_id
1 'polypeptide(L)'
;MPSKAPATPTYSLRGQKHLVHNKIYSAGTVPAVACELLDVALRSQKAVQQYMSAILGCLQRAWKPVVARAGVKFRPSVVYAINQGSRTACGTFGKESEGYYCPADSGIYLDWDELVEDAEYDHVEAQVYLQFTMAHEFGHHVQELVGISTYYDDRWGEVTGAARLEPSRRLELQASCFGSAFLGANQATLKIFDERLRYYQWYAYFGDDDPPRHTPDHGSRRSSTAWAVDGFADKAPAACNTWVVPANRVT
;
A
#
# COMPACT_ATOMS: atom_id res chain seq x y z
N MET A 1 23.50 34.18 21.46
CA MET A 1 22.06 34.25 21.13
C MET A 1 21.48 32.87 21.44
N PRO A 2 20.45 32.75 22.30
CA PRO A 2 19.86 31.45 22.59
C PRO A 2 19.13 30.93 21.34
N SER A 3 19.49 29.71 20.93
CA SER A 3 18.81 28.97 19.86
C SER A 3 17.34 28.82 20.24
N LYS A 4 16.43 29.34 19.40
CA LYS A 4 14.99 29.07 19.55
C LYS A 4 14.79 27.57 19.38
N ALA A 5 14.22 26.93 20.39
CA ALA A 5 13.66 25.59 20.23
C ALA A 5 12.71 25.61 19.01
N PRO A 6 12.79 24.62 18.10
CA PRO A 6 11.87 24.54 16.99
C PRO A 6 10.44 24.50 17.53
N ALA A 7 9.58 25.38 17.01
CA ALA A 7 8.19 25.44 17.42
C ALA A 7 7.54 24.07 17.20
N THR A 8 6.88 23.53 18.22
CA THR A 8 6.05 22.34 18.09
C THR A 8 4.97 22.66 17.04
N PRO A 9 4.84 21.89 15.95
CA PRO A 9 3.85 22.16 14.92
C PRO A 9 2.46 22.24 15.56
N THR A 10 1.76 23.35 15.35
CA THR A 10 0.37 23.52 15.80
C THR A 10 -0.54 22.75 14.84
N TYR A 11 -0.71 21.46 15.09
CA TYR A 11 -1.60 20.60 14.33
C TYR A 11 -3.05 21.11 14.40
N SER A 12 -3.83 20.93 13.34
CA SER A 12 -5.28 20.90 13.54
C SER A 12 -5.60 19.66 14.39
N LEU A 13 -6.10 19.89 15.62
CA LEU A 13 -6.53 18.80 16.51
C LEU A 13 -7.50 17.83 15.79
N ARG A 14 -8.24 18.34 14.79
CA ARG A 14 -9.18 17.56 13.99
C ARG A 14 -8.48 16.55 13.08
N GLY A 15 -7.46 16.95 12.33
CA GLY A 15 -6.73 16.05 11.43
C GLY A 15 -5.96 14.97 12.18
N GLN A 16 -5.26 15.36 13.25
CA GLN A 16 -4.57 14.39 14.12
C GLN A 16 -5.57 13.39 14.76
N LYS A 17 -6.74 13.88 15.21
CA LYS A 17 -7.78 13.01 15.76
C LYS A 17 -8.32 12.03 14.71
N HIS A 18 -8.47 12.45 13.46
CA HIS A 18 -8.93 11.57 12.38
C HIS A 18 -7.92 10.47 12.05
N LEU A 19 -6.63 10.80 11.94
CA LEU A 19 -5.56 9.83 11.67
C LEU A 19 -5.45 8.76 12.77
N VAL A 20 -5.59 9.17 14.03
CA VAL A 20 -5.46 8.31 15.23
C VAL A 20 -6.73 7.49 15.49
N HIS A 21 -7.92 8.06 15.27
CA HIS A 21 -9.21 7.45 15.63
C HIS A 21 -10.11 7.18 14.42
N ASN A 22 -9.53 6.94 13.24
CA ASN A 22 -10.29 6.59 12.04
C ASN A 22 -11.18 5.36 12.31
N LYS A 23 -12.44 5.41 11.86
CA LYS A 23 -13.40 4.31 12.05
C LYS A 23 -12.99 3.02 11.35
N ILE A 24 -12.07 3.07 10.39
CA ILE A 24 -11.53 1.87 9.73
C ILE A 24 -10.89 0.91 10.74
N TYR A 25 -10.25 1.42 11.80
CA TYR A 25 -9.57 0.60 12.80
C TYR A 25 -10.53 -0.21 13.68
N SER A 26 -11.84 0.09 13.66
CA SER A 26 -12.88 -0.70 14.34
C SER A 26 -13.82 -1.42 13.36
N ALA A 27 -13.50 -1.43 12.07
CA ALA A 27 -14.34 -2.02 11.03
C ALA A 27 -14.24 -3.55 10.91
N GLY A 28 -13.58 -4.22 11.85
CA GLY A 28 -13.41 -5.68 11.88
C GLY A 28 -12.43 -6.21 10.84
N THR A 29 -12.42 -7.53 10.63
CA THR A 29 -11.47 -8.18 9.73
C THR A 29 -11.81 -7.96 8.25
N VAL A 30 -10.76 -7.99 7.42
CA VAL A 30 -10.84 -8.16 5.97
C VAL A 30 -11.26 -9.61 5.71
N PRO A 31 -12.39 -9.85 5.02
CA PRO A 31 -12.84 -11.20 4.76
C PRO A 31 -12.01 -11.87 3.67
N ALA A 32 -11.85 -13.19 3.78
CA ALA A 32 -11.50 -14.01 2.64
C ALA A 32 -12.62 -13.89 1.59
N VAL A 33 -12.25 -13.67 0.34
CA VAL A 33 -13.12 -13.76 -0.82
C VAL A 33 -12.55 -14.84 -1.70
N ALA A 34 -13.39 -15.67 -2.31
CA ALA A 34 -12.93 -16.74 -3.20
C ALA A 34 -12.13 -16.13 -4.38
N CYS A 35 -10.83 -15.97 -4.18
CA CYS A 35 -9.94 -15.31 -5.10
C CYS A 35 -9.38 -16.33 -6.06
N GLU A 36 -9.93 -16.32 -7.27
CA GLU A 36 -9.43 -17.11 -8.37
C GLU A 36 -8.70 -16.16 -9.30
N LEU A 37 -7.37 -16.20 -9.22
CA LEU A 37 -6.52 -15.49 -10.15
C LEU A 37 -6.30 -16.32 -11.41
N LEU A 38 -6.05 -15.63 -12.51
CA LEU A 38 -5.80 -16.24 -13.79
C LEU A 38 -4.48 -17.01 -13.76
N ASP A 39 -4.49 -18.23 -14.27
CA ASP A 39 -3.27 -19.00 -14.54
C ASP A 39 -2.64 -18.52 -15.85
N VAL A 40 -2.06 -17.32 -15.81
CA VAL A 40 -1.41 -16.66 -16.95
C VAL A 40 0.03 -16.30 -16.60
N ALA A 41 0.96 -16.59 -17.50
CA ALA A 41 2.30 -16.06 -17.42
C ALA A 41 2.28 -14.57 -17.78
N LEU A 42 2.94 -13.74 -16.97
CA LEU A 42 3.01 -12.29 -17.14
C LEU A 42 4.00 -11.91 -18.26
N ARG A 43 3.72 -12.32 -19.51
CA ARG A 43 4.65 -12.15 -20.66
C ARG A 43 4.24 -11.08 -21.66
N SER A 44 3.23 -10.28 -21.32
CA SER A 44 2.76 -9.17 -22.15
C SER A 44 1.97 -8.18 -21.31
N GLN A 45 1.93 -6.93 -21.74
CA GLN A 45 1.05 -5.90 -21.15
C GLN A 45 -0.39 -6.39 -20.97
N LYS A 46 -0.94 -7.11 -21.96
CA LYS A 46 -2.31 -7.66 -21.88
C LYS A 46 -2.46 -8.68 -20.76
N ALA A 47 -1.50 -9.59 -20.60
CA ALA A 47 -1.53 -10.59 -19.53
C ALA A 47 -1.41 -9.93 -18.15
N VAL A 48 -0.50 -8.95 -18.01
CA VAL A 48 -0.35 -8.12 -16.80
C VAL A 48 -1.66 -7.40 -16.47
N GLN A 49 -2.26 -6.69 -17.43
CA GLN A 49 -3.53 -6.00 -17.26
C GLN A 49 -4.68 -6.94 -16.83
N GLN A 50 -4.75 -8.15 -17.42
CA GLN A 50 -5.74 -9.15 -17.06
C GLN A 50 -5.56 -9.65 -15.64
N TYR A 51 -4.31 -9.92 -15.23
CA TYR A 51 -3.99 -10.34 -13.88
C TYR A 51 -4.28 -9.24 -12.85
N MET A 52 -3.87 -8.00 -13.12
CA MET A 52 -4.20 -6.80 -12.32
C MET A 52 -5.72 -6.65 -12.16
N SER A 53 -6.49 -6.85 -13.23
CA SER A 53 -7.95 -6.76 -13.20
C SER A 53 -8.59 -7.85 -12.33
N ALA A 54 -8.05 -9.07 -12.38
CA ALA A 54 -8.52 -10.19 -11.57
C ALA A 54 -8.28 -9.95 -10.07
N ILE A 55 -7.07 -9.53 -9.68
CA ILE A 55 -6.75 -9.24 -8.28
C ILE A 55 -7.46 -7.98 -7.78
N LEU A 56 -7.63 -6.95 -8.61
CA LEU A 56 -8.46 -5.78 -8.28
C LEU A 56 -9.89 -6.20 -7.94
N GLY A 57 -10.47 -7.12 -8.73
CA GLY A 57 -11.80 -7.67 -8.45
C GLY A 57 -11.89 -8.29 -7.05
N CYS A 58 -10.83 -8.99 -6.62
CA CYS A 58 -10.70 -9.54 -5.27
C CYS A 58 -10.58 -8.47 -4.18
N LEU A 59 -9.63 -7.55 -4.34
CA LEU A 59 -9.37 -6.45 -3.40
C LEU A 59 -10.65 -5.65 -3.13
N GLN A 60 -11.38 -5.29 -4.19
CA GLN A 60 -12.64 -4.56 -4.06
C GLN A 60 -13.72 -5.36 -3.31
N ARG A 61 -13.86 -6.67 -3.57
CA ARG A 61 -14.83 -7.50 -2.85
C ARG A 61 -14.48 -7.63 -1.37
N ALA A 62 -13.20 -7.74 -1.05
CA ALA A 62 -12.72 -7.88 0.34
C ALA A 62 -12.88 -6.57 1.13
N TRP A 63 -12.48 -5.44 0.56
CA TRP A 63 -12.47 -4.16 1.25
C TRP A 63 -13.81 -3.43 1.27
N LYS A 64 -14.67 -3.61 0.27
CA LYS A 64 -16.00 -2.99 0.21
C LYS A 64 -16.82 -3.11 1.52
N PRO A 65 -17.00 -4.29 2.12
CA PRO A 65 -17.74 -4.40 3.38
C PRO A 65 -17.01 -3.75 4.57
N VAL A 66 -15.67 -3.74 4.59
CA VAL A 66 -14.87 -3.12 5.65
C VAL A 66 -15.03 -1.60 5.62
N VAL A 67 -14.85 -0.99 4.44
CA VAL A 67 -15.05 0.46 4.23
C VAL A 67 -16.49 0.88 4.55
N ALA A 68 -17.47 0.07 4.15
CA ALA A 68 -18.88 0.33 4.48
C ALA A 68 -19.13 0.33 5.99
N ARG A 69 -18.54 -0.61 6.76
CA ARG A 69 -18.64 -0.63 8.23
C ARG A 69 -17.95 0.55 8.89
N ALA A 70 -16.91 1.13 8.27
CA ALA A 70 -16.32 2.40 8.70
C ALA A 70 -17.23 3.62 8.45
N GLY A 71 -18.40 3.44 7.81
CA GLY A 71 -19.37 4.48 7.53
C GLY A 71 -19.09 5.28 6.26
N VAL A 72 -18.29 4.73 5.35
CA VAL A 72 -17.88 5.37 4.08
C VAL A 72 -18.54 4.64 2.90
N LYS A 73 -19.00 5.40 1.91
CA LYS A 73 -19.48 4.82 0.65
C LYS A 73 -18.29 4.33 -0.16
N PHE A 74 -18.25 3.02 -0.42
CA PHE A 74 -17.22 2.43 -1.27
C PHE A 74 -17.32 2.93 -2.73
N ARG A 75 -16.20 3.39 -3.28
CA ARG A 75 -16.03 3.74 -4.69
C ARG A 75 -15.00 2.78 -5.28
N PRO A 76 -15.24 2.17 -6.45
CA PRO A 76 -14.28 1.26 -7.07
C PRO A 76 -13.01 1.99 -7.54
N SER A 77 -11.93 1.24 -7.64
CA SER A 77 -10.67 1.64 -8.27
C SER A 77 -10.59 1.02 -9.67
N VAL A 78 -9.63 1.49 -10.48
CA VAL A 78 -9.33 0.99 -11.83
C VAL A 78 -7.83 0.71 -11.93
N VAL A 79 -7.42 -0.15 -12.87
CA VAL A 79 -6.01 -0.57 -13.01
C VAL A 79 -5.49 -0.29 -14.40
N TYR A 80 -4.22 0.10 -14.49
CA TYR A 80 -3.53 0.42 -15.74
C TYR A 80 -2.13 -0.19 -15.74
N ALA A 81 -1.92 -1.19 -16.60
CA ALA A 81 -0.60 -1.69 -16.96
C ALA A 81 0.02 -0.72 -17.98
N ILE A 82 1.01 0.06 -17.55
CA ILE A 82 1.64 1.12 -18.35
C ILE A 82 3.16 0.99 -18.33
N ASN A 83 3.87 1.86 -19.04
CA ASN A 83 5.33 1.88 -19.04
C ASN A 83 5.86 3.27 -18.65
N GLN A 84 7.16 3.32 -18.35
CA GLN A 84 7.87 4.57 -18.07
C GLN A 84 7.62 5.63 -19.14
N GLY A 85 7.32 6.85 -18.71
CA GLY A 85 7.02 7.98 -19.60
C GLY A 85 5.55 8.10 -20.04
N SER A 86 4.69 7.13 -19.69
CA SER A 86 3.24 7.24 -19.93
C SER A 86 2.63 8.43 -19.18
N ARG A 87 1.65 9.10 -19.81
CA ARG A 87 0.85 10.16 -19.16
C ARG A 87 -0.35 9.57 -18.43
N THR A 88 -0.51 9.93 -17.18
CA THR A 88 -1.60 9.47 -16.29
C THR A 88 -2.42 10.66 -15.79
N ALA A 89 -3.47 10.41 -15.00
CA ALA A 89 -4.20 11.46 -14.30
C ALA A 89 -3.37 12.21 -13.23
N CYS A 90 -2.28 11.60 -12.73
CA CYS A 90 -1.39 12.19 -11.73
C CYS A 90 -0.06 12.72 -12.30
N GLY A 91 0.07 12.76 -13.63
CA GLY A 91 1.28 13.25 -14.32
C GLY A 91 1.99 12.16 -15.12
N THR A 92 3.28 12.37 -15.39
CA THR A 92 4.09 11.40 -16.15
C THR A 92 4.58 10.30 -15.21
N PHE A 93 4.39 9.04 -15.59
CA PHE A 93 4.91 7.87 -14.87
C PHE A 93 6.45 7.88 -14.92
N GLY A 94 7.08 8.05 -13.76
CA GLY A 94 8.53 8.21 -13.61
C GLY A 94 9.28 6.88 -13.59
N LYS A 95 10.61 6.95 -13.56
CA LYS A 95 11.49 5.77 -13.48
C LYS A 95 11.73 5.24 -12.07
N GLU A 96 11.28 5.98 -11.05
CA GLU A 96 11.51 5.65 -9.64
C GLU A 96 10.28 5.01 -8.98
N SER A 97 9.27 4.64 -9.76
CA SER A 97 8.02 4.05 -9.27
C SER A 97 7.75 2.77 -10.05
N GLU A 98 7.73 1.66 -9.33
CA GLU A 98 7.35 0.33 -9.86
C GLU A 98 5.81 0.21 -9.94
N GLY A 99 5.12 1.00 -9.10
CA GLY A 99 3.69 1.22 -9.11
C GLY A 99 3.29 2.45 -8.30
N TYR A 100 2.07 2.97 -8.52
CA TYR A 100 1.45 3.91 -7.60
C TYR A 100 -0.08 4.00 -7.75
N TYR A 101 -0.73 4.46 -6.68
CA TYR A 101 -2.13 4.85 -6.64
C TYR A 101 -2.33 6.33 -6.93
N CYS A 102 -3.19 6.65 -7.91
CA CYS A 102 -3.57 8.00 -8.28
C CYS A 102 -4.95 8.38 -7.72
N PRO A 103 -5.07 9.31 -6.77
CA PRO A 103 -6.38 9.72 -6.23
C PRO A 103 -7.24 10.48 -7.24
N ALA A 104 -6.66 11.08 -8.29
CA ALA A 104 -7.40 11.89 -9.27
C ALA A 104 -8.41 11.08 -10.10
N ASP A 105 -8.13 9.81 -10.35
CA ASP A 105 -8.99 8.87 -11.08
C ASP A 105 -9.22 7.54 -10.35
N SER A 106 -8.63 7.37 -9.16
CA SER A 106 -8.53 6.09 -8.44
C SER A 106 -7.89 4.98 -9.24
N GLY A 107 -6.93 5.33 -10.09
CA GLY A 107 -6.11 4.40 -10.85
C GLY A 107 -4.98 3.82 -10.02
N ILE A 108 -4.79 2.51 -10.10
CA ILE A 108 -3.54 1.83 -9.74
C ILE A 108 -2.75 1.63 -11.04
N TYR A 109 -1.58 2.23 -11.11
CA TYR A 109 -0.70 2.19 -12.27
C TYR A 109 0.51 1.33 -11.93
N LEU A 110 0.82 0.32 -12.74
CA LEU A 110 2.02 -0.53 -12.59
C LEU A 110 2.84 -0.53 -13.87
N ASP A 111 4.16 -0.57 -13.73
CA ASP A 111 5.05 -0.79 -14.87
C ASP A 111 4.97 -2.24 -15.34
N TRP A 112 4.52 -2.47 -16.57
CA TRP A 112 4.41 -3.83 -17.10
C TRP A 112 5.71 -4.34 -17.72
N ASP A 113 6.63 -3.45 -18.12
CA ASP A 113 7.88 -3.85 -18.78
C ASP A 113 8.75 -4.65 -17.78
N GLU A 114 8.93 -4.12 -16.57
CA GLU A 114 9.66 -4.76 -15.46
C GLU A 114 9.04 -6.09 -15.04
N LEU A 115 7.70 -6.15 -14.91
CA LEU A 115 6.99 -7.38 -14.57
C LEU A 115 7.16 -8.49 -15.62
N VAL A 116 7.31 -8.12 -16.90
CA VAL A 116 7.57 -9.09 -17.97
C VAL A 116 8.99 -9.62 -17.89
N GLU A 117 9.97 -8.75 -17.63
CA GLU A 117 11.37 -9.15 -17.44
C GLU A 117 11.51 -10.10 -16.25
N ASP A 118 10.93 -9.77 -15.09
CA ASP A 118 10.93 -10.64 -13.91
C ASP A 118 10.29 -12.01 -14.20
N ALA A 119 9.19 -12.02 -14.95
CA ALA A 119 8.48 -13.24 -15.29
C ALA A 119 9.23 -14.16 -16.27
N GLU A 120 10.24 -13.65 -16.97
CA GLU A 120 11.17 -14.48 -17.76
C GLU A 120 12.14 -15.27 -16.87
N TYR A 121 12.54 -14.69 -15.73
CA TYR A 121 13.40 -15.33 -14.74
C TYR A 121 12.61 -16.27 -13.82
N ASP A 122 11.56 -15.78 -13.18
CA ASP A 122 10.67 -16.55 -12.32
C ASP A 122 9.23 -16.02 -12.36
N HIS A 123 8.38 -16.72 -13.12
CA HIS A 123 6.96 -16.40 -13.24
C HIS A 123 6.17 -16.47 -11.93
N VAL A 124 6.59 -17.28 -10.94
CA VAL A 124 5.91 -17.39 -9.64
C VAL A 124 6.23 -16.16 -8.80
N GLU A 125 7.51 -15.77 -8.76
CA GLU A 125 7.98 -14.57 -8.08
C GLU A 125 7.29 -13.32 -8.64
N ALA A 126 7.31 -13.13 -9.96
CA ALA A 126 6.66 -11.99 -10.62
C ALA A 126 5.16 -11.88 -10.30
N GLN A 127 4.46 -13.01 -10.21
CA GLN A 127 3.06 -13.01 -9.79
C GLN A 127 2.88 -12.61 -8.32
N VAL A 128 3.76 -13.05 -7.42
CA VAL A 128 3.70 -12.67 -6.00
C VAL A 128 4.05 -11.20 -5.82
N TYR A 129 5.04 -10.70 -6.55
CA TYR A 129 5.39 -9.28 -6.59
C TYR A 129 4.19 -8.43 -7.04
N LEU A 130 3.57 -8.75 -8.18
CA LEU A 130 2.37 -8.06 -8.65
C LEU A 130 1.25 -8.10 -7.60
N GLN A 131 1.02 -9.25 -6.94
CA GLN A 131 0.03 -9.36 -5.86
C GLN A 131 0.33 -8.44 -4.69
N PHE A 132 1.60 -8.37 -4.27
CA PHE A 132 2.07 -7.51 -3.19
C PHE A 132 1.87 -6.04 -3.52
N THR A 133 2.37 -5.59 -4.67
CA THR A 133 2.27 -4.19 -5.13
C THR A 133 0.81 -3.78 -5.30
N MET A 134 -0.01 -4.59 -5.98
CA MET A 134 -1.45 -4.32 -6.11
C MET A 134 -2.17 -4.19 -4.76
N ALA A 135 -1.81 -5.01 -3.78
CA ALA A 135 -2.42 -4.95 -2.46
C ALA A 135 -1.97 -3.70 -1.67
N HIS A 136 -0.71 -3.30 -1.79
CA HIS A 136 -0.17 -2.07 -1.23
C HIS A 136 -0.87 -0.83 -1.82
N GLU A 137 -0.92 -0.73 -3.15
CA GLU A 137 -1.55 0.42 -3.83
C GLU A 137 -3.05 0.51 -3.55
N PHE A 138 -3.71 -0.63 -3.42
CA PHE A 138 -5.10 -0.66 -2.96
C PHE A 138 -5.24 -0.25 -1.48
N GLY A 139 -4.20 -0.42 -0.67
CA GLY A 139 -4.10 0.16 0.67
C GLY A 139 -4.20 1.70 0.64
N HIS A 140 -3.52 2.37 -0.31
CA HIS A 140 -3.70 3.80 -0.54
C HIS A 140 -5.11 4.17 -0.99
N HIS A 141 -5.72 3.35 -1.85
CA HIS A 141 -7.13 3.53 -2.21
C HIS A 141 -8.05 3.47 -0.98
N VAL A 142 -7.82 2.52 -0.07
CA VAL A 142 -8.57 2.45 1.20
C VAL A 142 -8.33 3.70 2.05
N GLN A 143 -7.08 4.16 2.17
CA GLN A 143 -6.75 5.40 2.88
C GLN A 143 -7.48 6.62 2.30
N GLU A 144 -7.55 6.74 0.98
CA GLU A 144 -8.28 7.82 0.32
C GLU A 144 -9.77 7.75 0.65
N LEU A 145 -10.39 6.58 0.50
CA LEU A 145 -11.81 6.37 0.79
C LEU A 145 -12.15 6.80 2.22
N VAL A 146 -11.30 6.44 3.20
CA VAL A 146 -11.54 6.76 4.61
C VAL A 146 -10.97 8.13 5.04
N GLY A 147 -10.49 8.93 4.08
CA GLY A 147 -9.99 10.29 4.26
C GLY A 147 -8.64 10.40 4.97
N ILE A 148 -7.90 9.30 5.15
CA ILE A 148 -6.55 9.35 5.76
C ILE A 148 -5.60 10.17 4.89
N SER A 149 -5.60 9.95 3.57
CA SER A 149 -4.73 10.66 2.63
C SER A 149 -4.99 12.17 2.65
N THR A 150 -6.25 12.61 2.75
CA THR A 150 -6.59 14.04 2.85
C THR A 150 -5.97 14.70 4.09
N TYR A 151 -6.07 14.07 5.27
CA TYR A 151 -5.50 14.64 6.49
C TYR A 151 -3.98 14.49 6.57
N TYR A 152 -3.41 13.56 5.81
CA TYR A 152 -1.97 13.52 5.56
C TYR A 152 -1.52 14.68 4.66
N ASP A 153 -2.24 14.97 3.58
CA ASP A 153 -1.95 16.08 2.65
C ASP A 153 -2.04 17.44 3.36
N ASP A 154 -3.04 17.63 4.22
CA ASP A 154 -3.14 18.81 5.09
C ASP A 154 -1.89 19.00 5.94
N ARG A 155 -1.29 17.90 6.44
CA ARG A 155 -0.04 17.92 7.21
C ARG A 155 1.19 18.15 6.32
N TRP A 156 1.14 17.77 5.04
CA TRP A 156 2.24 17.93 4.07
C TRP A 156 2.62 19.40 3.85
N GLY A 157 1.64 20.30 3.92
CA GLY A 157 1.87 21.75 3.87
C GLY A 157 2.57 22.34 5.11
N GLU A 158 2.54 21.65 6.25
CA GLU A 158 2.96 22.19 7.56
C GLU A 158 4.39 21.81 7.98
N VAL A 159 4.93 20.70 7.47
CA VAL A 159 6.30 20.22 7.77
C VAL A 159 7.17 20.26 6.53
N THR A 160 8.50 20.42 6.64
CA THR A 160 9.44 20.43 5.50
C THR A 160 10.71 19.61 5.80
N GLY A 161 11.42 19.18 4.75
CA GLY A 161 12.68 18.44 4.89
C GLY A 161 12.54 17.08 5.61
N ALA A 162 13.54 16.69 6.39
CA ALA A 162 13.56 15.40 7.09
C ALA A 162 12.36 15.16 8.04
N ALA A 163 11.71 16.23 8.51
CA ALA A 163 10.50 16.12 9.33
C ALA A 163 9.27 15.62 8.56
N ARG A 164 9.31 15.60 7.22
CA ARG A 164 8.26 14.99 6.36
C ARG A 164 8.34 13.46 6.29
N LEU A 165 9.50 12.87 6.57
CA LEU A 165 9.72 11.44 6.37
C LEU A 165 8.85 10.60 7.32
N GLU A 166 8.70 11.00 8.59
CA GLU A 166 7.91 10.21 9.53
C GLU A 166 6.42 10.14 9.15
N PRO A 167 5.72 11.25 8.84
CA PRO A 167 4.36 11.16 8.31
C PRO A 167 4.25 10.31 7.04
N SER A 168 5.21 10.41 6.12
CA SER A 168 5.25 9.62 4.88
C SER A 168 5.31 8.14 5.20
N ARG A 169 6.27 7.73 6.03
CA ARG A 169 6.43 6.34 6.49
C ARG A 169 5.20 5.80 7.20
N ARG A 170 4.52 6.62 7.99
CA ARG A 170 3.25 6.21 8.62
C ARG A 170 2.19 5.89 7.57
N LEU A 171 2.10 6.66 6.49
CA LEU A 171 1.17 6.42 5.39
C LEU A 171 1.55 5.14 4.62
N GLU A 172 2.81 5.01 4.20
CA GLU A 172 3.30 3.88 3.41
C GLU A 172 3.23 2.55 4.17
N LEU A 173 3.72 2.52 5.42
CA LEU A 173 3.65 1.33 6.27
C LEU A 173 2.21 0.90 6.56
N GLN A 174 1.28 1.86 6.63
CA GLN A 174 -0.13 1.54 6.77
C GLN A 174 -0.72 0.95 5.48
N ALA A 175 -0.33 1.45 4.31
CA ALA A 175 -0.74 0.89 3.03
C ALA A 175 -0.23 -0.55 2.88
N SER A 176 1.04 -0.80 3.19
CA SER A 176 1.64 -2.16 3.24
C SER A 176 0.94 -3.09 4.23
N CYS A 177 0.57 -2.59 5.42
CA CYS A 177 -0.17 -3.37 6.42
C CYS A 177 -1.60 -3.70 5.94
N PHE A 178 -2.32 -2.74 5.34
CA PHE A 178 -3.62 -2.99 4.72
C PHE A 178 -3.53 -4.01 3.59
N GLY A 179 -2.55 -3.87 2.70
CA GLY A 179 -2.29 -4.86 1.64
C GLY A 179 -2.03 -6.25 2.22
N SER A 180 -1.19 -6.34 3.24
CA SER A 180 -0.88 -7.60 3.93
C SER A 180 -2.09 -8.21 4.63
N ALA A 181 -2.99 -7.40 5.20
CA ALA A 181 -4.25 -7.88 5.76
C ALA A 181 -5.17 -8.53 4.72
N PHE A 182 -5.21 -7.99 3.49
CA PHE A 182 -5.90 -8.65 2.39
C PHE A 182 -5.22 -9.96 1.98
N LEU A 183 -3.89 -9.97 1.82
CA LEU A 183 -3.14 -11.17 1.43
C LEU A 183 -3.27 -12.29 2.47
N GLY A 184 -3.17 -11.96 3.76
CA GLY A 184 -3.37 -12.90 4.86
C GLY A 184 -4.80 -13.42 4.96
N ALA A 185 -5.81 -12.58 4.70
CA ALA A 185 -7.21 -13.00 4.63
C ALA A 185 -7.46 -13.98 3.48
N ASN A 186 -6.76 -13.78 2.35
CA ASN A 186 -6.94 -14.55 1.12
C ASN A 186 -5.81 -15.56 0.87
N GLN A 187 -5.00 -15.84 1.89
CA GLN A 187 -3.79 -16.68 1.79
C GLN A 187 -4.08 -18.02 1.12
N ALA A 188 -5.16 -18.70 1.52
CA ALA A 188 -5.55 -19.99 0.97
C ALA A 188 -5.91 -19.94 -0.51
N THR A 189 -6.73 -18.97 -0.90
CA THR A 189 -7.21 -18.81 -2.28
C THR A 189 -6.11 -18.30 -3.22
N LEU A 190 -5.22 -17.44 -2.71
CA LEU A 190 -4.04 -16.94 -3.43
C LEU A 190 -2.86 -17.91 -3.39
N LYS A 191 -2.99 -19.03 -2.67
CA LYS A 191 -1.95 -20.05 -2.49
C LYS A 191 -0.63 -19.48 -1.95
N ILE A 192 -0.69 -18.51 -1.03
CA ILE A 192 0.49 -17.90 -0.41
C ILE A 192 1.02 -18.84 0.69
N PHE A 193 1.60 -19.95 0.23
CA PHE A 193 2.25 -20.99 1.02
C PHE A 193 3.62 -21.30 0.41
N ASP A 194 4.47 -22.00 1.16
CA ASP A 194 5.76 -22.50 0.72
C ASP A 194 6.60 -21.44 -0.01
N GLU A 195 6.85 -21.63 -1.31
CA GLU A 195 7.60 -20.72 -2.16
C GLU A 195 6.97 -19.34 -2.31
N ARG A 196 5.66 -19.27 -2.55
CA ARG A 196 4.94 -18.00 -2.65
C ARG A 196 4.97 -17.22 -1.34
N LEU A 197 4.94 -17.92 -0.20
CA LEU A 197 5.10 -17.30 1.10
C LEU A 197 6.51 -16.73 1.29
N ARG A 198 7.55 -17.43 0.82
CA ARG A 198 8.93 -16.91 0.85
C ARG A 198 9.08 -15.65 -0.01
N TYR A 199 8.54 -15.62 -1.22
CA TYR A 199 8.55 -14.41 -2.06
C TYR A 199 7.79 -13.26 -1.41
N TYR A 200 6.60 -13.51 -0.86
CA TYR A 200 5.86 -12.46 -0.14
C TYR A 200 6.68 -11.91 1.04
N GLN A 201 7.30 -12.78 1.84
CA GLN A 201 8.13 -12.39 2.98
C GLN A 201 9.37 -11.61 2.53
N TRP A 202 9.93 -11.94 1.36
CA TRP A 202 11.03 -11.21 0.75
C TRP A 202 10.62 -9.78 0.37
N TYR A 203 9.47 -9.61 -0.29
CA TYR A 203 8.99 -8.27 -0.64
C TYR A 203 8.57 -7.44 0.59
N ALA A 204 7.95 -8.09 1.58
CA ALA A 204 7.63 -7.47 2.86
C ALA A 204 8.88 -7.10 3.69
N TYR A 205 10.06 -7.64 3.34
CA TYR A 205 11.30 -7.36 4.04
C TYR A 205 11.98 -6.08 3.54
N PHE A 206 11.72 -5.61 2.32
CA PHE A 206 12.32 -4.39 1.79
C PHE A 206 11.91 -3.13 2.58
N GLY A 207 12.84 -2.18 2.68
CA GLY A 207 12.60 -0.87 3.27
C GLY A 207 13.68 0.16 2.92
N ASP A 208 13.63 1.33 3.55
CA ASP A 208 14.48 2.50 3.27
C ASP A 208 16.00 2.25 3.38
N ASP A 209 16.41 1.17 4.06
CA ASP A 209 17.81 0.76 4.21
C ASP A 209 18.29 -0.25 3.16
N ASP A 210 17.48 -0.52 2.13
CA ASP A 210 17.86 -1.28 0.94
C ASP A 210 18.36 -0.38 -0.21
N PRO A 211 19.33 -0.84 -1.02
CA PRO A 211 19.70 -0.19 -2.27
C PRO A 211 18.76 -0.60 -3.42
N PRO A 212 18.56 0.26 -4.45
CA PRO A 212 19.01 1.64 -4.53
C PRO A 212 18.22 2.56 -3.58
N ARG A 213 18.86 3.61 -3.08
CA ARG A 213 18.20 4.54 -2.16
C ARG A 213 17.25 5.45 -2.94
N HIS A 214 15.97 5.07 -2.96
CA HIS A 214 14.88 5.99 -3.28
C HIS A 214 14.63 6.98 -2.14
N THR A 215 13.59 7.80 -2.25
CA THR A 215 13.13 8.62 -1.12
C THR A 215 12.84 7.68 0.06
N PRO A 216 13.40 7.90 1.27
CA PRO A 216 13.24 6.98 2.39
C PRO A 216 11.91 7.23 3.10
N ASP A 217 10.81 6.91 2.42
CA ASP A 217 9.43 7.13 2.84
C ASP A 217 8.66 5.84 3.16
N HIS A 218 9.26 4.66 3.02
CA HIS A 218 8.62 3.36 3.29
C HIS A 218 9.04 2.74 4.64
N GLY A 219 9.96 3.39 5.34
CA GLY A 219 10.48 2.97 6.64
C GLY A 219 11.53 1.86 6.50
N SER A 220 12.32 1.65 7.55
CA SER A 220 13.33 0.58 7.56
C SER A 220 12.73 -0.80 7.33
N ARG A 221 13.55 -1.75 6.87
CA ARG A 221 13.20 -3.18 6.75
C ARG A 221 12.52 -3.73 8.00
N ARG A 222 13.01 -3.34 9.18
CA ARG A 222 12.44 -3.72 10.47
C ARG A 222 11.00 -3.23 10.62
N SER A 223 10.74 -1.96 10.27
CA SER A 223 9.39 -1.39 10.35
C SER A 223 8.48 -2.02 9.30
N SER A 224 8.93 -2.08 8.04
CA SER A 224 8.20 -2.69 6.92
C SER A 224 7.76 -4.12 7.23
N THR A 225 8.72 -4.97 7.63
CA THR A 225 8.46 -6.37 8.02
C THR A 225 7.46 -6.46 9.16
N ALA A 226 7.61 -5.64 10.21
CA ALA A 226 6.73 -5.73 11.37
C ALA A 226 5.27 -5.43 11.02
N TRP A 227 5.02 -4.36 10.25
CA TRP A 227 3.66 -3.98 9.84
C TRP A 227 3.06 -4.95 8.82
N ALA A 228 3.87 -5.49 7.91
CA ALA A 228 3.42 -6.53 6.99
C ALA A 228 3.02 -7.82 7.74
N VAL A 229 3.84 -8.27 8.69
CA VAL A 229 3.56 -9.45 9.53
C VAL A 229 2.30 -9.27 10.35
N ASP A 230 2.17 -8.13 11.05
CA ASP A 230 0.99 -7.83 11.87
C ASP A 230 -0.28 -7.81 11.00
N GLY A 231 -0.22 -7.14 9.84
CA GLY A 231 -1.32 -7.11 8.88
C GLY A 231 -1.72 -8.51 8.39
N PHE A 232 -0.75 -9.31 7.93
CA PHE A 232 -0.99 -10.65 7.39
C PHE A 232 -1.57 -11.62 8.44
N ALA A 233 -1.12 -11.51 9.69
CA ALA A 233 -1.59 -12.35 10.79
C ALA A 233 -3.00 -11.95 11.25
N ASP A 234 -3.21 -10.67 11.57
CA ASP A 234 -4.45 -10.19 12.20
C ASP A 234 -5.58 -9.99 11.20
N LYS A 235 -5.23 -9.72 9.93
CA LYS A 235 -6.19 -9.58 8.82
C LYS A 235 -7.22 -8.48 9.10
N ALA A 236 -6.86 -7.48 9.90
CA ALA A 236 -7.74 -6.43 10.37
C ALA A 236 -7.05 -5.06 10.30
N PRO A 237 -7.75 -4.00 9.87
CA PRO A 237 -7.18 -2.65 9.87
C PRO A 237 -6.79 -2.16 11.27
N ALA A 238 -7.37 -2.74 12.33
CA ALA A 238 -7.03 -2.44 13.72
C ALA A 238 -5.53 -2.61 14.01
N ALA A 239 -4.88 -3.60 13.40
CA ALA A 239 -3.47 -3.90 13.53
C ALA A 239 -2.57 -2.91 12.77
N CYS A 240 -3.15 -2.04 11.93
CA CYS A 240 -2.43 -1.17 10.99
C CYS A 240 -2.49 0.32 11.39
N ASN A 241 -2.76 0.62 12.67
CA ASN A 241 -2.80 2.00 13.14
C ASN A 241 -1.37 2.53 13.40
N THR A 242 -0.70 2.91 12.32
CA THR A 242 0.65 3.49 12.36
C THR A 242 0.68 4.86 13.02
N TRP A 243 -0.44 5.52 13.28
CA TRP A 243 -0.50 6.91 13.78
C TRP A 243 -0.44 7.02 15.31
N VAL A 244 -0.64 5.91 16.03
CA VAL A 244 -0.65 5.88 17.50
C VAL A 244 0.67 5.37 18.11
N VAL A 245 1.61 4.94 17.28
CA VAL A 245 2.88 4.38 17.75
C VAL A 245 3.99 5.43 17.82
N PRO A 246 5.04 5.21 18.63
CA PRO A 246 6.23 6.06 18.62
C PRO A 246 6.97 6.03 17.26
N ALA A 247 7.73 7.08 16.95
CA ALA A 247 8.43 7.22 15.66
C ALA A 247 9.36 6.04 15.33
N ASN A 248 9.99 5.41 16.33
CA ASN A 248 10.90 4.25 16.15
C ASN A 248 10.22 2.96 15.66
N ARG A 249 8.88 2.94 15.59
CA ARG A 249 8.08 1.85 15.00
C ARG A 249 7.72 2.10 13.54
N VAL A 250 8.03 3.29 13.03
CA VAL A 250 7.73 3.75 11.66
C VAL A 250 8.94 4.43 11.02
N THR A 251 10.13 4.20 11.58
CA THR A 251 11.39 4.70 11.01
C THR A 251 11.90 3.76 9.96
#